data_AF-A0A947CFD7-F1
#
_entry.id   AF-A0A947CFD7-F1
#
_cell.length_a   1.000
_cell.length_b   1.000
_cell.length_c   1.000
_cell.angle_alpha   90.00
_cell.angle_beta   90.00
_cell.angle_gamma   90.00
#
_symmetry.space_group_name_H-M   'P 1'
#
loop_
_entity.id
_entity.type
_entity.pdbx_description
1 polymer ?
#
loop_
_entity_poly.entity_id
_entity_poly.type
_entity_poly.pdbx_seq_one_letter_code
_entity_poly.pdbx_strand_id
1 'polypeptide(L)'
;MSTWSTAAPIDPPVTHDERPTQAPGTPATARGPVTPLPAVGTPFAPVQVNTDGNGFNVIGDAANEPSIAVDPTAPNRIVIGWRQFDTVASSFRQAGASVSWDGGRTWRQTGPLDA
;
A
#
# COMPACT_ATOMS: atom_id res chain seq x y z
N MET A 1 1.51 43.64 17.10
CA MET A 1 0.65 43.31 15.96
C MET A 1 1.26 42.13 15.24
N SER A 2 0.70 40.92 15.43
CA SER A 2 1.15 39.73 14.68
C SER A 2 0.21 39.53 13.49
N THR A 3 0.78 39.53 12.29
CA THR A 3 0.08 39.24 11.04
C THR A 3 -0.05 37.72 10.87
N TRP A 4 -1.28 37.23 10.78
CA TRP A 4 -1.55 35.85 10.35
C TRP A 4 -1.26 35.75 8.84
N SER A 5 -0.38 34.82 8.46
CA SER A 5 -0.14 34.48 7.05
C SER A 5 -1.37 33.74 6.53
N THR A 6 -2.02 34.27 5.50
CA THR A 6 -3.11 33.59 4.79
C THR A 6 -2.58 32.27 4.24
N ALA A 7 -3.14 31.15 4.69
CA ALA A 7 -2.89 29.84 4.10
C ALA A 7 -3.25 29.88 2.61
N ALA A 8 -2.42 29.29 1.76
CA ALA A 8 -2.74 29.09 0.35
C ALA A 8 -4.10 28.38 0.19
N PRO A 9 -4.84 28.60 -0.90
CA PRO A 9 -6.08 27.88 -1.16
C PRO A 9 -5.83 26.38 -1.02
N ILE A 10 -6.58 25.71 -0.15
CA ILE A 10 -6.57 24.26 -0.09
C ILE A 10 -7.18 23.80 -1.41
N ASP A 11 -6.42 23.00 -2.18
CA ASP A 11 -6.95 22.37 -3.39
C ASP A 11 -8.31 21.75 -3.07
N PRO A 12 -9.31 21.87 -3.98
CA PRO A 12 -10.60 21.24 -3.76
C PRO A 12 -10.38 19.76 -3.42
N PRO A 13 -11.22 19.17 -2.55
CA PRO A 13 -11.10 17.75 -2.23
C PRO A 13 -11.08 17.00 -3.55
N VAL A 14 -9.99 16.27 -3.79
CA VAL A 14 -9.90 15.38 -4.94
C VAL A 14 -11.01 14.36 -4.72
N THR A 15 -12.15 14.55 -5.37
CA THR A 15 -13.19 13.54 -5.39
C THR A 15 -12.56 12.34 -6.06
N HIS A 16 -12.53 11.20 -5.37
CA HIS A 16 -12.07 9.93 -5.91
C HIS A 16 -12.98 9.51 -7.07
N ASP A 17 -12.69 10.02 -8.28
CA ASP A 17 -13.47 9.78 -9.51
C ASP A 17 -12.88 8.57 -10.24
N GLU A 18 -13.03 7.41 -9.63
CA GLU A 18 -12.46 6.16 -10.12
C GLU A 18 -13.18 5.65 -11.38
N ARG A 19 -12.46 5.49 -12.50
CA ARG A 19 -13.05 4.98 -13.76
C ARG A 19 -12.58 3.56 -14.09
N PRO A 20 -13.42 2.72 -14.74
CA PRO A 20 -13.03 1.37 -15.15
C PRO A 20 -11.78 1.33 -16.04
N THR A 21 -11.56 2.37 -16.85
CA THR A 21 -10.41 2.52 -17.75
C THR A 21 -9.41 3.56 -17.27
N GLN A 22 -9.50 4.00 -16.01
CA GLN A 22 -8.54 4.93 -15.46
C GLN A 22 -7.17 4.25 -15.41
N ALA A 23 -6.19 4.87 -16.06
CA ALA A 23 -4.81 4.41 -15.95
C ALA A 23 -4.35 4.47 -14.49
N PRO A 24 -3.44 3.58 -14.07
CA PRO A 24 -2.78 3.72 -12.79
C PRO A 24 -2.17 5.12 -12.64
N GLY A 25 -2.05 5.61 -11.40
CA GLY A 25 -1.37 6.86 -11.12
C GLY A 25 0.05 6.86 -11.72
N THR A 26 0.58 8.06 -12.01
CA THR A 26 1.93 8.21 -12.58
C THR A 26 2.94 7.41 -11.75
N PRO A 27 3.81 6.59 -12.38
CA PRO A 27 4.78 5.80 -11.65
C PRO A 27 5.61 6.71 -10.76
N ALA A 28 5.78 6.35 -9.49
CA ALA A 28 6.82 6.97 -8.70
C ALA A 28 8.14 6.77 -9.43
N THR A 29 8.88 7.85 -9.71
CA THR A 29 10.24 7.73 -10.25
C THR A 29 11.02 6.82 -9.31
N ALA A 30 11.54 5.72 -9.83
CA ALA A 30 12.27 4.74 -9.04
C ALA A 30 13.36 5.45 -8.24
N ARG A 31 13.13 5.65 -6.94
CA ARG A 31 14.24 5.80 -6.01
C ARG A 31 14.87 4.41 -5.94
N GLY A 32 16.20 4.34 -6.06
CA GLY A 32 16.95 3.08 -5.99
C GLY A 32 16.54 2.24 -4.78
N PRO A 33 16.96 0.97 -4.70
CA PRO A 33 16.42 -0.02 -3.76
C PRO A 33 16.14 0.61 -2.40
N VAL A 34 14.88 0.91 -2.15
CA VAL A 34 14.44 1.35 -0.83
C VAL A 34 14.38 0.08 -0.03
N THR A 35 15.44 -0.14 0.76
CA THR A 35 15.35 -1.01 1.92
C THR A 35 14.04 -0.65 2.62
N PRO A 36 13.16 -1.62 2.93
CA PRO A 36 12.02 -1.36 3.81
C PRO A 36 12.56 -0.55 4.99
N LEU A 37 12.00 0.63 5.22
CA LEU A 37 12.52 1.60 6.19
C LEU A 37 12.97 0.86 7.45
N PRO A 38 14.27 0.86 7.82
CA PRO A 38 14.58 0.53 9.19
C PRO A 38 13.89 1.57 10.06
N ALA A 39 13.21 1.11 11.10
CA ALA A 39 12.58 1.92 12.15
C ALA A 39 13.62 2.73 12.95
N VAL A 40 14.38 3.60 12.29
CA VAL A 40 15.30 4.50 12.99
C VAL A 40 14.44 5.56 13.67
N GLY A 41 14.13 5.34 14.95
CA GLY A 41 13.44 6.30 15.81
C GLY A 41 11.97 6.00 16.13
N THR A 42 11.41 4.86 15.71
CA THR A 42 10.05 4.44 16.09
C THR A 42 10.09 3.27 17.07
N PRO A 43 9.19 3.21 18.08
CA PRO A 43 9.10 2.05 18.98
C PRO A 43 8.62 0.76 18.30
N PHE A 44 8.25 0.84 17.02
CA PHE A 44 7.78 -0.27 16.20
C PHE A 44 8.61 -0.37 14.92
N ALA A 45 8.97 -1.59 14.52
CA ALA A 45 9.53 -1.90 13.22
C ALA A 45 8.38 -2.05 12.19
N PRO A 46 8.28 -1.19 11.16
CA PRO A 46 7.27 -1.37 10.13
C PRO A 46 7.60 -2.63 9.31
N VAL A 47 6.56 -3.35 8.90
CA VAL A 47 6.66 -4.51 8.01
C VAL A 47 5.93 -4.16 6.72
N GLN A 48 6.63 -4.26 5.59
CA GLN A 48 6.03 -4.10 4.28
C GLN A 48 5.41 -5.44 3.84
N VAL A 49 4.18 -5.41 3.34
CA VAL A 49 3.44 -6.62 2.97
C VAL A 49 3.61 -6.96 1.49
N ASN A 50 3.27 -6.03 0.58
CA ASN A 50 3.44 -6.23 -0.85
C ASN A 50 4.93 -6.09 -1.22
N THR A 51 5.61 -7.24 -1.35
CA THR A 51 7.05 -7.35 -1.62
C THR A 51 7.32 -8.47 -2.62
N ASP A 52 8.48 -8.41 -3.28
CA ASP A 52 8.95 -9.49 -4.15
C ASP A 52 9.40 -10.73 -3.34
N GLY A 53 9.84 -11.79 -4.03
CA GLY A 53 10.31 -13.02 -3.37
C GLY A 53 11.53 -12.83 -2.44
N ASN A 54 12.21 -11.68 -2.50
CA ASN A 54 13.34 -11.33 -1.64
C ASN A 54 12.95 -10.34 -0.54
N GLY A 55 11.68 -9.95 -0.43
CA GLY A 55 11.19 -8.98 0.55
C GLY A 55 11.46 -7.52 0.17
N PHE A 56 11.81 -7.24 -1.09
CA PHE A 56 12.03 -5.87 -1.57
C PHE A 56 10.77 -5.27 -2.19
N ASN A 57 10.80 -3.95 -2.39
CA ASN A 57 9.78 -3.25 -3.14
C ASN A 57 9.65 -3.80 -4.56
N VAL A 58 8.42 -4.06 -5.01
CA VAL A 58 8.14 -4.52 -6.37
C VAL A 58 8.21 -3.32 -7.32
N ILE A 59 9.21 -3.27 -8.21
CA ILE A 59 9.38 -2.16 -9.15
C ILE A 59 8.33 -2.25 -10.25
N GLY A 60 7.59 -1.16 -10.48
CA GLY A 60 6.58 -1.07 -11.54
C GLY A 60 5.19 -1.57 -11.13
N ASP A 61 5.06 -2.15 -9.94
CA ASP A 61 3.78 -2.44 -9.30
C ASP A 61 3.06 -1.13 -8.95
N ALA A 62 1.74 -1.10 -9.16
CA ALA A 62 0.89 0.04 -8.82
C ALA A 62 -0.15 -0.32 -7.76
N ALA A 63 0.18 -1.22 -6.82
CA ALA A 63 -0.72 -1.61 -5.75
C ALA A 63 -1.20 -0.40 -4.92
N ASN A 64 -2.50 -0.34 -4.65
CA ASN A 64 -3.11 0.75 -3.89
C ASN A 64 -4.35 0.30 -3.12
N GLU A 65 -4.90 1.20 -2.28
CA GLU A 65 -6.14 1.02 -1.52
C GLU A 65 -6.17 -0.22 -0.61
N PRO A 66 -5.28 -0.30 0.41
CA PRO A 66 -5.28 -1.41 1.33
C PRO A 66 -6.46 -1.36 2.31
N SER A 67 -6.95 -2.54 2.69
CA SER A 67 -7.86 -2.77 3.82
C SER A 67 -7.33 -3.91 4.68
N ILE A 68 -7.45 -3.79 6.01
CA ILE A 68 -6.90 -4.73 6.98
C ILE A 68 -7.94 -5.10 8.03
N ALA A 69 -7.97 -6.37 8.43
CA ALA A 69 -8.81 -6.85 9.53
C ALA A 69 -8.03 -7.78 10.46
N VAL A 70 -8.36 -7.71 11.75
CA VAL A 70 -7.79 -8.55 12.82
C VAL A 70 -8.90 -9.43 13.37
N ASP A 71 -8.63 -10.72 13.53
CA ASP A 71 -9.57 -11.65 14.17
C ASP A 71 -9.68 -11.32 15.67
N PRO A 72 -10.86 -10.90 16.18
CA PRO A 72 -11.01 -10.52 17.59
C PRO A 72 -10.87 -11.72 18.55
N THR A 73 -11.02 -12.95 18.07
CA THR A 73 -10.89 -14.19 18.86
C THR A 73 -9.48 -14.77 18.80
N ALA A 74 -8.66 -14.34 17.84
CA ALA A 74 -7.27 -14.75 17.69
C ALA A 74 -6.43 -13.60 17.11
N PRO A 75 -6.04 -12.59 17.93
CA PRO A 75 -5.44 -11.34 17.44
C PRO A 75 -4.12 -11.46 16.68
N ASN A 76 -3.45 -12.62 16.75
CA ASN A 76 -2.29 -12.89 15.91
C ASN A 76 -2.67 -13.18 14.44
N ARG A 77 -3.95 -13.41 14.14
CA ARG A 77 -4.48 -13.63 12.81
C ARG A 77 -4.95 -12.32 12.20
N ILE A 78 -4.29 -11.93 11.12
CA ILE A 78 -4.54 -10.68 10.42
C ILE A 78 -4.68 -10.98 8.93
N VAL A 79 -5.64 -10.32 8.28
CA VAL A 79 -5.81 -10.36 6.83
C VAL A 79 -5.66 -8.95 6.28
N ILE A 80 -4.98 -8.80 5.14
CA ILE A 80 -4.87 -7.55 4.41
C ILE A 80 -5.13 -7.80 2.93
N GLY A 81 -5.89 -6.92 2.30
CA GLY A 81 -6.16 -6.95 0.87
C GLY A 81 -5.94 -5.57 0.26
N TRP A 82 -5.61 -5.52 -1.03
CA TRP A 82 -5.37 -4.30 -1.78
C TRP A 82 -5.73 -4.48 -3.26
N ARG A 83 -5.81 -3.38 -4.00
CA ARG A 83 -5.92 -3.41 -5.46
C ARG A 83 -4.57 -3.70 -6.07
N GLN A 84 -4.47 -4.76 -6.86
CA GLN A 84 -3.25 -5.21 -7.51
C GLN A 84 -3.23 -4.76 -8.97
N PHE A 85 -2.08 -4.20 -9.37
CA PHE A 85 -1.73 -3.85 -10.74
C PHE A 85 -0.26 -4.22 -10.97
N ASP A 86 -0.01 -5.34 -11.64
CA ASP A 86 1.36 -5.84 -11.89
C ASP A 86 2.23 -4.86 -12.66
N THR A 87 1.58 -3.94 -13.40
CA THR A 87 2.27 -2.86 -14.10
C THR A 87 1.48 -1.57 -13.98
N VAL A 88 2.20 -0.47 -13.76
CA VAL A 88 1.71 0.91 -13.94
C VAL A 88 1.17 1.22 -15.35
N ALA A 89 1.45 0.37 -16.34
CA ALA A 89 1.02 0.55 -17.73
C ALA A 89 -0.33 -0.10 -18.05
N SER A 90 -0.93 -0.84 -17.11
CA SER A 90 -2.17 -1.59 -17.32
C SER A 90 -3.26 -1.16 -16.34
N SER A 91 -4.50 -1.05 -16.81
CA SER A 91 -5.68 -0.82 -15.98
C SER A 91 -6.40 -2.12 -15.57
N PHE A 92 -5.85 -3.30 -15.88
CA PHE A 92 -6.46 -4.57 -15.48
C PHE A 92 -6.40 -4.73 -13.95
N ARG A 93 -7.53 -5.10 -13.34
CA ARG A 93 -7.71 -5.10 -11.88
C ARG A 93 -7.64 -6.52 -11.36
N GLN A 94 -6.62 -6.80 -10.55
CA GLN A 94 -6.59 -7.98 -9.70
C GLN A 94 -6.68 -7.54 -8.23
N ALA A 95 -6.96 -8.47 -7.33
CA ALA A 95 -6.86 -8.21 -5.90
C ALA A 95 -5.60 -8.88 -5.34
N GLY A 96 -4.80 -8.13 -4.60
CA GLY A 96 -3.73 -8.70 -3.79
C GLY A 96 -4.27 -9.02 -2.40
N ALA A 97 -3.75 -10.09 -1.79
CA ALA A 97 -4.11 -10.47 -0.43
C ALA A 97 -2.95 -11.16 0.27
N SER A 98 -2.83 -10.91 1.57
CA SER A 98 -1.91 -11.60 2.46
C SER A 98 -2.53 -11.84 3.81
N VAL A 99 -1.96 -12.81 4.51
CA VAL A 99 -2.40 -13.21 5.84
C VAL A 99 -1.21 -13.40 6.76
N SER A 100 -1.40 -13.08 8.03
CA SER A 100 -0.42 -13.26 9.10
C SER A 100 -1.02 -14.11 10.21
N TRP A 101 -0.18 -14.89 10.90
CA TRP A 101 -0.53 -15.67 12.09
C TRP A 101 0.34 -15.33 13.29
N ASP A 102 1.18 -14.29 13.19
CA ASP A 102 2.12 -13.86 14.22
C ASP A 102 2.00 -12.37 14.53
N GLY A 103 0.82 -11.80 14.31
CA GLY A 103 0.52 -10.40 14.62
C GLY A 103 1.20 -9.41 13.66
N GLY A 104 1.39 -9.80 12.40
CA GLY A 104 1.93 -8.95 11.35
C GLY A 104 3.46 -8.91 11.26
N ARG A 105 4.16 -9.84 11.92
CA ARG A 105 5.63 -9.95 11.84
C ARG A 105 6.05 -10.65 10.55
N THR A 106 5.28 -11.64 10.11
CA THR A 106 5.42 -12.31 8.82
C THR A 106 4.08 -12.37 8.09
N TRP A 107 4.15 -12.37 6.76
CA TRP A 107 3.00 -12.35 5.87
C TRP A 107 3.14 -13.45 4.80
N ARG A 108 2.05 -14.19 4.57
CA ARG A 108 1.95 -15.17 3.48
C ARG A 108 1.04 -14.61 2.41
N GLN A 109 1.56 -14.47 1.19
CA GLN A 109 0.78 -14.10 0.02
C GLN A 109 -0.27 -15.17 -0.28
N THR A 110 -1.50 -14.74 -0.54
CA THR A 110 -2.65 -15.60 -0.88
C THR A 110 -3.34 -15.20 -2.18
N GLY A 111 -2.78 -14.25 -2.93
CA GLY A 111 -3.26 -13.78 -4.24
C GLY A 111 -2.13 -13.68 -5.29
N PRO A 112 -2.44 -13.35 -6.56
CA PRO A 112 -3.60 -12.56 -6.97
C PRO A 112 -4.92 -13.32 -6.82
N LEU A 113 -5.90 -12.69 -6.19
CA LEU A 113 -7.29 -13.10 -6.26
C LEU A 113 -7.82 -12.55 -7.58
N ASP A 114 -8.07 -13.44 -8.54
CA ASP A 114 -8.73 -13.10 -9.80
C ASP A 114 -10.20 -12.74 -9.52
N ALA A 115 -10.71 -11.74 -10.23
CA ALA A 115 -12.12 -11.32 -10.18
C ALA A 115 -12.86 -11.78 -11.44
#